data_AF-A0A936WFL8-F1
#
_entry.id   AF-A0A936WFL8-F1
#
_cell.length_a   1.000
_cell.length_b   1.000
_cell.length_c   1.000
_cell.angle_alpha   90.00
_cell.angle_beta   90.00
_cell.angle_gamma   90.00
#
_symmetry.space_group_name_H-M   'P 1'
#
loop_
_entity.id
_entity.type
_entity.pdbx_description
1 polymer ?
#
loop_
_entity_poly.entity_id
_entity_poly.type
_entity_poly.pdbx_seq_one_letter_code
_entity_poly.pdbx_strand_id
1 'polypeptide(L)'
;MPTLTLAGGTLLARQGVSMLTCAGLEDWIASDEDNYVIRALFHATDINRLAQLRSGLRQKVLASPLFNAPRFALHLEDALQRMWQQKMYPESDYK
;
A
#
# COMPACT_ATOMS: atom_id res chain seq x y z
N MET A 1 1.60 14.48 4.86
CA MET A 1 0.45 14.97 4.07
C MET A 1 -0.14 13.78 3.33
N PRO A 2 -1.48 13.64 3.22
CA PRO A 2 -2.07 12.57 2.43
C PRO A 2 -1.89 12.85 0.92
N THR A 3 -1.73 11.80 0.12
CA THR A 3 -1.56 11.86 -1.34
C THR A 3 -2.66 11.05 -2.01
N LEU A 4 -3.31 11.61 -3.03
CA LEU A 4 -4.24 10.87 -3.87
C LEU A 4 -3.46 10.12 -4.96
N THR A 5 -3.74 8.84 -5.17
CA THR A 5 -3.05 7.99 -6.16
C THR A 5 -4.03 7.46 -7.19
N LEU A 6 -3.67 7.50 -8.46
CA LEU A 6 -4.34 6.76 -9.53
C LEU A 6 -3.77 5.34 -9.63
N ALA A 7 -4.62 4.32 -9.54
CA ALA A 7 -4.22 2.91 -9.61
C ALA A 7 -3.95 2.49 -11.06
N GLY A 8 -2.77 2.82 -11.57
CA GLY A 8 -2.37 2.43 -12.93
C GLY A 8 -2.18 0.93 -13.14
N GLY A 9 -1.96 0.54 -14.40
CA GLY A 9 -1.82 -0.86 -14.83
C GLY A 9 -0.43 -1.47 -14.70
N THR A 10 0.60 -0.70 -14.34
CA THR A 10 1.99 -1.19 -14.24
C THR A 10 2.48 -1.25 -12.80
N LEU A 11 3.54 -2.02 -12.53
CA LEU A 11 4.13 -2.10 -11.19
C LEU A 11 4.54 -0.73 -10.64
N LEU A 12 5.20 0.08 -11.47
CA LEU A 12 5.64 1.43 -11.07
C LEU A 12 4.47 2.36 -10.78
N ALA A 13 3.39 2.26 -11.56
CA ALA A 13 2.18 3.06 -11.34
C ALA A 13 1.40 2.64 -10.09
N ARG A 14 1.71 1.48 -9.49
CA ARG A 14 1.01 0.93 -8.31
C ARG A 14 1.77 1.07 -7.01
N GLN A 15 2.93 1.73 -6.99
CA GLN A 15 3.67 1.98 -5.75
C GLN A 15 2.81 2.75 -4.74
N GLY A 16 2.14 3.82 -5.17
CA GLY A 16 1.25 4.59 -4.31
C GLY A 16 0.06 3.76 -3.79
N VAL A 17 -0.49 2.85 -4.60
CA VAL A 17 -1.56 1.93 -4.20
C VAL A 17 -1.08 1.07 -3.03
N SER A 18 0.08 0.42 -3.18
CA SER A 18 0.65 -0.43 -2.13
C SER A 18 0.89 0.33 -0.84
N MET A 19 1.46 1.54 -0.92
CA MET A 19 1.76 2.36 0.25
C MET A 19 0.48 2.80 0.98
N LEU A 20 -0.53 3.26 0.25
CA LEU A 20 -1.79 3.74 0.82
C LEU A 20 -2.61 2.60 1.42
N THR A 21 -2.63 1.41 0.81
CA THR A 21 -3.24 0.22 1.41
C THR A 21 -2.54 -0.16 2.71
N CYS A 22 -1.20 -0.21 2.74
CA CYS A 22 -0.47 -0.48 3.98
C CYS A 22 -0.73 0.58 5.06
N ALA A 23 -0.99 1.84 4.68
CA ALA A 23 -1.32 2.92 5.60
C ALA A 23 -2.82 2.98 6.00
N GLY A 24 -3.68 2.11 5.47
CA GLY A 24 -5.14 2.14 5.68
C GLY A 24 -5.79 3.42 5.14
N LEU A 25 -5.38 3.83 3.93
CA LEU A 25 -5.86 5.01 3.20
C LEU A 25 -6.40 4.62 1.82
N GLU A 26 -7.13 3.52 1.74
CA GLU A 26 -7.73 3.01 0.50
C GLU A 26 -8.69 4.01 -0.14
N ASP A 27 -9.33 4.87 0.65
CA ASP A 27 -10.17 5.96 0.16
C ASP A 27 -9.41 7.02 -0.67
N TRP A 28 -8.07 7.02 -0.59
CA TRP A 28 -7.18 7.90 -1.35
C TRP A 28 -6.64 7.24 -2.62
N ILE A 29 -7.20 6.10 -3.01
CA ILE A 29 -6.84 5.36 -4.22
C ILE A 29 -7.98 5.48 -5.23
N ALA A 30 -7.70 6.11 -6.36
CA ALA A 30 -8.61 6.21 -7.48
C ALA A 30 -8.43 5.04 -8.44
N SER A 31 -9.52 4.49 -8.97
CA SER A 31 -9.50 3.39 -9.93
C SER A 31 -9.17 3.82 -11.36
N ASP A 32 -9.53 5.06 -11.70
CA ASP A 32 -9.47 5.65 -13.03
C ASP A 32 -9.46 7.19 -12.91
N GLU A 33 -9.33 7.89 -14.04
CA GLU A 33 -9.18 9.34 -14.10
C GLU A 33 -10.42 10.09 -13.59
N ASP A 34 -11.63 9.63 -13.94
CA ASP A 34 -12.88 10.23 -13.46
C ASP A 34 -13.02 10.08 -11.95
N ASN A 35 -12.73 8.88 -11.43
CA ASN A 35 -12.71 8.62 -10.00
C ASN A 35 -11.66 9.46 -9.27
N TYR A 36 -10.52 9.72 -9.91
CA TYR A 36 -9.47 10.60 -9.36
C TYR A 36 -10.00 12.02 -9.18
N VAL A 37 -10.68 12.58 -10.18
CA VAL A 37 -11.27 13.92 -10.09
C VAL A 37 -12.36 13.97 -9.02
N ILE A 38 -13.27 12.99 -8.98
CA ILE A 38 -14.35 12.92 -7.99
C ILE A 38 -13.78 12.87 -6.57
N ARG A 39 -12.77 12.02 -6.31
CA ARG A 39 -12.13 11.90 -5.00
C ARG A 39 -11.35 13.15 -4.62
N ALA A 40 -10.64 13.76 -5.57
CA ALA A 40 -9.93 15.02 -5.34
C ALA A 40 -10.90 16.12 -4.88
N LEU A 41 -12.03 16.27 -5.58
CA LEU A 41 -13.09 17.21 -5.20
C LEU A 41 -13.66 16.89 -3.82
N PHE A 42 -14.07 15.64 -3.60
CA PHE A 42 -14.63 15.19 -2.32
C PHE A 42 -13.73 15.54 -1.14
N HIS A 43 -12.44 15.21 -1.23
CA HIS A 43 -11.48 15.52 -0.18
C HIS A 43 -11.20 17.03 -0.07
N ALA A 44 -11.10 17.75 -1.19
CA ALA A 44 -10.84 19.19 -1.17
C ALA A 44 -12.00 20.02 -0.58
N THR A 45 -13.24 19.54 -0.69
CA THR A 45 -14.42 20.26 -0.18
C THR A 45 -14.59 20.22 1.34
N ASP A 46 -14.01 19.25 2.03
CA ASP A 46 -14.10 19.11 3.49
C ASP A 46 -12.74 19.37 4.17
N ILE A 47 -12.44 20.65 4.34
CA ILE A 47 -11.17 21.12 4.92
C ILE A 47 -11.01 20.65 6.37
N ASN A 48 -12.10 20.54 7.13
CA ASN A 48 -12.06 20.11 8.53
C ASN A 48 -11.64 18.63 8.63
N ARG A 49 -12.25 17.76 7.82
CA ARG A 49 -11.85 16.35 7.72
C ARG A 49 -10.42 16.19 7.23
N LEU A 50 -9.98 17.01 6.27
CA LEU A 50 -8.58 17.05 5.83
C LEU A 50 -7.62 17.45 6.96
N ALA A 51 -7.96 18.47 7.74
CA ALA A 51 -7.13 18.93 8.85
C ALA A 51 -7.03 17.86 9.93
N GLN A 52 -8.14 17.21 10.28
CA GLN A 52 -8.17 16.10 11.23
C GLN A 52 -7.35 14.90 10.76
N LEU A 53 -7.44 14.54 9.47
CA LEU A 53 -6.59 13.50 8.91
C LEU A 53 -5.12 13.90 9.02
N ARG A 54 -4.75 15.12 8.60
CA ARG A 54 -3.37 15.60 8.60
C ARG A 54 -2.74 15.62 9.98
N SER A 55 -3.49 15.97 11.02
CA SER A 55 -2.97 16.02 12.40
C SER A 55 -2.62 14.63 12.94
N GLY A 56 -3.43 13.60 12.64
CA GLY A 56 -3.19 12.23 13.08
C GLY A 56 -2.35 11.37 12.12
N LEU A 57 -2.17 11.81 10.87
CA LEU A 57 -1.62 10.98 9.79
C LEU A 57 -0.25 10.40 10.12
N ARG A 58 0.64 11.18 10.73
CA ARG A 58 2.00 10.71 11.04
C ARG A 58 1.98 9.55 12.02
N GLN A 59 1.22 9.67 13.10
CA GLN A 59 1.08 8.58 14.08
C GLN A 59 0.40 7.35 13.47
N LYS A 60 -0.67 7.55 12.68
CA LYS A 60 -1.36 6.47 11.97
C LYS A 60 -0.39 5.69 11.06
N VAL A 61 0.42 6.39 10.28
CA VAL A 61 1.37 5.76 9.34
C VAL A 61 2.51 5.07 10.09
N LEU A 62 3.03 5.66 11.17
CA LEU A 62 4.07 5.01 12.00
C LEU A 62 3.57 3.73 12.68
N ALA A 63 2.29 3.69 13.06
CA ALA A 63 1.66 2.49 13.63
C ALA A 63 1.26 1.44 12.57
N SER A 64 1.36 1.77 11.28
CA SER A 64 0.94 0.90 10.19
C SER A 64 2.01 -0.14 9.82
N PRO A 65 1.64 -1.25 9.13
CA PRO A 65 2.61 -2.21 8.61
C PRO A 65 3.73 -1.60 7.76
N LEU A 66 3.47 -0.44 7.11
CA LEU A 66 4.44 0.23 6.25
C LEU A 66 5.75 0.58 6.96
N PHE A 67 5.70 0.85 8.27
CA PHE A 67 6.86 1.22 9.10
C PHE A 67 7.23 0.14 10.13
N ASN A 68 6.65 -1.05 10.03
CA ASN A 68 6.99 -2.17 10.89
C ASN A 68 8.15 -2.99 10.29
N ALA A 69 9.38 -2.49 10.48
CA ALA A 69 10.59 -3.13 9.94
C ALA A 69 10.79 -4.58 10.42
N PRO A 70 10.58 -4.93 11.71
CA PRO A 70 10.70 -6.32 12.15
C PRO A 70 9.73 -7.27 11.43
N ARG A 71 8.47 -6.86 11.26
CA ARG A 71 7.48 -7.65 10.50
C ARG A 71 7.91 -7.83 9.04
N PHE A 72 8.39 -6.76 8.42
CA PHE A 72 8.88 -6.82 7.05
C PHE A 72 10.05 -7.81 6.90
N ALA A 73 11.03 -7.75 7.81
CA ALA A 73 12.17 -8.66 7.81
C ALA A 73 11.72 -10.13 7.91
N LEU A 74 10.83 -10.45 8.86
CA LEU A 74 10.28 -11.81 9.02
C LEU A 74 9.58 -12.31 7.76
N HIS A 75 8.75 -11.49 7.12
CA HIS A 75 8.07 -11.87 5.89
C HIS A 75 9.04 -12.05 4.71
N LEU A 76 10.08 -11.22 4.63
CA LEU A 76 11.10 -11.34 3.61
C LEU A 76 11.93 -12.61 3.80
N GLU A 77 12.32 -12.92 5.04
CA GLU A 77 13.04 -14.15 5.41
C GLU A 77 12.23 -15.40 5.05
N ASP A 78 10.94 -15.45 5.41
CA ASP A 78 10.03 -16.55 5.04
C ASP A 78 9.92 -16.71 3.51
N ALA A 79 9.79 -15.60 2.78
CA ALA A 79 9.74 -15.64 1.32
C ALA A 79 11.05 -16.19 0.71
N LEU A 80 12.21 -15.73 1.19
CA LEU A 80 13.52 -16.21 0.76
C LEU A 80 13.73 -17.69 1.09
N GLN A 81 13.34 -18.12 2.29
CA GLN A 81 13.43 -19.52 2.71
C GLN A 81 12.56 -20.43 1.85
N ARG A 82 11.34 -20.01 1.50
CA ARG A 82 10.45 -20.76 0.59
C ARG A 82 11.03 -20.87 -0.81
N MET A 83 11.54 -19.77 -1.37
CA MET A 83 12.20 -19.79 -2.68
C MET A 83 13.41 -20.73 -2.69
N TRP A 84 14.19 -20.75 -1.60
CA TRP A 84 15.31 -21.67 -1.44
C TRP A 84 14.85 -23.14 -1.37
N GLN A 85 13.85 -23.44 -0.55
CA GLN A 85 13.29 -24.79 -0.41
C GLN A 85 12.74 -25.32 -1.73
N GLN A 86 11.98 -24.50 -2.46
CA GLN A 86 11.46 -24.85 -3.78
C GLN A 86 12.57 -25.13 -4.79
N LYS A 87 13.71 -24.41 -4.70
CA LYS A 87 14.85 -24.65 -5.59
C LYS A 87 15.65 -25.90 -5.22
N MET A 88 15.78 -26.20 -3.93
CA MET A 88 16.55 -27.35 -3.41
C MET A 88 15.78 -28.67 -3.48
N TYR A 89 14.47 -28.59 -3.33
CA TYR A 89 13.55 -29.69 -3.49
C TYR A 89 12.53 -29.28 -4.55
N PRO A 90 12.94 -29.16 -5.83
CA PRO A 90 11.97 -29.01 -6.89
C PRO A 90 11.04 -30.22 -6.76
N GLU A 91 9.73 -29.98 -6.69
CA GLU A 91 8.76 -31.07 -6.68
C GLU A 91 9.18 -32.05 -7.77
N SER A 92 9.50 -33.26 -7.32
CA SER A 92 9.91 -34.35 -8.18
C SER A 92 8.90 -34.45 -9.31
N ASP A 93 9.32 -34.14 -10.54
CA ASP A 93 8.61 -34.45 -11.79
C ASP A 93 8.31 -35.96 -11.81
N TYR A 94 7.24 -36.34 -11.13
CA TYR A 94 6.58 -37.63 -11.20
C TYR A 94 5.09 -37.34 -11.43
N LYS A 95 4.78 -36.80 -12.60
CA LYS A 95 3.86 -37.36 -13.59
C LYS A 95 3.63 -36.41 -14.75
#